data_AF-A0AA37LWQ1-F1
#
_entry.id   AF-A0AA37LWQ1-F1
#
_cell.length_a   1.000
_cell.length_b   1.000
_cell.length_c   1.000
_cell.angle_alpha   90.00
_cell.angle_beta   90.00
_cell.angle_gamma   90.00
#
_symmetry.space_group_name_H-M   'P 1'
#
loop_
_entity.id
_entity.type
_entity.pdbx_description
1 polymer ?
#
loop_
_entity_poly.entity_id
_entity_poly.type
_entity_poly.pdbx_seq_one_letter_code
_entity_poly.pdbx_strand_id
1 'polypeptide(L)'
;MTRYNSFILNGFKYFRETFVCVANSQSVERQGMEVEEPAYNNSPSRGRRKSNAEGDWVAFILEIRARDNQHVFARVYWMYWAEELPEGTMDGDRYLGGRQSHHGQSELIASNHMDIINVTSVTSPADVKQWNEKDDEDIQEALYWRQALDCQTNQLSSVMRFCTSRQPANSDKTLIGCLNGECAEWLHED
;
A
#
# COMPACT_ATOMS: atom_id res chain seq x y z
N MET A 1 24.26 -0.13 -18.67
CA MET A 1 24.16 -0.05 -17.20
C MET A 1 24.26 -1.46 -16.65
N THR A 2 25.02 -1.64 -15.58
CA THR A 2 25.24 -2.95 -14.94
C THR A 2 24.07 -3.26 -14.01
N ARG A 3 23.66 -4.53 -13.94
CA ARG A 3 22.57 -5.00 -13.06
C ARG A 3 23.14 -5.39 -11.69
N TYR A 4 22.43 -5.03 -10.62
CA TYR A 4 22.82 -5.33 -9.25
C TYR A 4 21.74 -6.10 -8.49
N ASN A 5 22.12 -6.77 -7.40
CA ASN A 5 21.18 -7.44 -6.49
C ASN A 5 20.69 -6.51 -5.37
N SER A 6 21.44 -5.45 -5.09
CA SER A 6 21.20 -4.55 -3.96
C SER A 6 21.86 -3.19 -4.14
N PHE A 7 21.43 -2.18 -3.40
CA PHE A 7 22.13 -0.92 -3.18
C PHE A 7 22.17 -0.57 -1.68
N ILE A 8 23.02 0.38 -1.30
CA ILE A 8 23.11 0.89 0.08
C ILE A 8 22.75 2.37 0.07
N LEU A 9 21.86 2.79 0.95
CA LEU A 9 21.45 4.17 1.13
C LEU A 9 21.24 4.43 2.62
N ASN A 10 21.83 5.51 3.15
CA ASN A 10 21.71 5.92 4.56
C ASN A 10 22.02 4.80 5.57
N GLY A 11 22.98 3.92 5.25
CA GLY A 11 23.36 2.79 6.09
C GLY A 11 22.46 1.55 5.97
N PHE A 12 21.34 1.63 5.25
CA PHE A 12 20.46 0.50 4.98
C PHE A 12 20.76 -0.13 3.63
N LYS A 13 20.68 -1.46 3.57
CA LYS A 13 20.86 -2.22 2.33
C LYS A 13 19.50 -2.68 1.81
N TYR A 14 19.22 -2.34 0.56
CA TYR A 14 17.97 -2.63 -0.13
C TYR A 14 18.24 -3.67 -1.22
N PHE A 15 17.32 -4.60 -1.42
CA PHE A 15 17.46 -5.69 -2.38
C PHE A 15 16.45 -5.55 -3.52
N ARG A 16 16.64 -6.33 -4.58
CA ARG A 16 15.52 -6.61 -5.50
C ARG A 16 14.44 -7.40 -4.75
N GLU A 17 13.22 -7.35 -5.27
CA GLU A 17 12.07 -8.10 -4.76
C GLU A 17 11.71 -7.75 -3.32
N THR A 18 11.95 -6.50 -2.92
CA THR A 18 11.56 -5.95 -1.61
C THR A 18 10.73 -4.68 -1.78
N PHE A 19 9.91 -4.39 -0.77
CA PHE A 19 9.12 -3.16 -0.70
C PHE A 19 9.91 -2.02 -0.06
N VAL A 20 9.70 -0.81 -0.56
CA VAL A 20 10.33 0.41 -0.06
C VAL A 20 9.34 1.57 -0.02
N CYS A 21 9.55 2.49 0.91
CA CYS A 21 8.94 3.80 0.90
C CYS A 21 9.75 4.75 0.00
N VAL A 22 9.05 5.57 -0.77
CA VAL A 22 9.62 6.53 -1.72
C VAL A 22 9.03 7.91 -1.44
N ALA A 23 9.91 8.90 -1.29
CA ALA A 23 9.50 10.26 -0.99
C ALA A 23 8.52 10.79 -2.04
N ASN A 24 7.41 11.38 -1.58
CA ASN A 24 6.52 12.16 -2.41
C ASN A 24 6.89 13.65 -2.37
N SER A 25 6.26 14.49 -3.20
CA SER A 25 6.53 15.94 -3.25
C SER A 25 6.33 16.63 -1.89
N GLN A 26 5.35 16.21 -1.10
CA GLN A 26 5.07 16.76 0.23
C GLN A 26 6.10 16.32 1.28
N SER A 27 6.62 15.10 1.19
CA SER A 27 7.69 14.59 2.06
C SER A 27 8.99 15.35 1.84
N VAL A 28 9.28 15.72 0.59
CA VAL A 28 10.43 16.56 0.24
C VAL A 28 10.30 17.97 0.82
N GLU A 29 9.11 18.57 0.76
CA GLU A 29 8.85 19.88 1.37
C GLU A 29 9.04 19.88 2.89
N ARG A 30 8.62 18.81 3.59
CA ARG A 30 8.80 18.68 5.04
C ARG A 30 10.27 18.55 5.44
N GLN A 31 11.08 17.85 4.65
CA GLN A 31 12.53 17.74 4.90
C GLN A 31 13.27 19.05 4.61
N GLY A 32 12.73 19.90 3.73
CA GLY A 32 13.24 21.26 3.48
C GLY A 32 12.83 22.30 4.52
N MET A 33 11.90 21.96 5.43
CA MET A 33 11.32 22.85 6.44
C MET A 33 11.72 22.42 7.85
N GLU A 34 13.00 22.07 8.07
CA GLU A 34 13.59 22.08 9.40
C GLU A 34 13.72 23.54 9.89
N VAL A 35 12.62 24.12 10.34
CA VAL A 35 12.61 25.36 11.12
C VAL A 35 11.96 25.04 12.46
N GLU A 36 12.72 25.28 13.53
CA GLU A 36 12.30 25.11 14.92
C GLU A 36 10.96 25.81 15.18
N GLU A 37 9.89 25.05 15.41
CA GLU A 37 8.60 25.59 15.86
C GLU A 37 8.62 25.78 17.38
N PRO A 38 8.44 27.01 17.91
CA PRO A 38 8.36 27.23 19.34
C PRO A 38 7.02 26.73 19.90
N ALA A 39 7.08 26.08 21.05
CA ALA A 39 5.92 25.55 21.75
C ALA A 39 4.95 26.65 22.20
N TYR A 40 3.83 26.84 21.48
CA TYR A 40 2.65 27.49 22.06
C TYR A 40 1.34 27.09 21.37
N ASN A 41 0.64 26.09 21.93
CA ASN A 41 -0.76 26.20 22.39
C ASN A 41 -1.37 24.83 22.65
N ASN A 42 -1.70 24.58 23.93
CA ASN A 42 -2.53 23.47 24.38
C ASN A 42 -3.95 23.63 23.82
N SER A 43 -4.30 22.77 22.88
CA SER A 43 -5.69 22.36 22.63
C SER A 43 -5.66 20.86 22.40
N PRO A 44 -6.54 20.05 23.01
CA PRO A 44 -6.54 18.61 22.79
C PRO A 44 -7.14 18.37 21.42
N SER A 45 -6.31 18.46 20.38
CA SER A 45 -6.66 18.07 19.02
C SER A 45 -6.94 16.57 19.08
N ARG A 46 -8.22 16.22 19.20
CA ARG A 46 -8.73 14.88 18.91
C ARG A 46 -8.07 14.45 17.60
N GLY A 47 -7.24 13.42 17.67
CA GLY A 47 -6.30 13.04 16.63
C GLY A 47 -6.96 13.07 15.26
N ARG A 48 -6.64 14.10 14.48
CA ARG A 48 -6.92 14.15 13.04
C ARG A 48 -5.99 13.11 12.43
N ARG A 49 -6.47 11.87 12.36
CA ARG A 49 -5.76 10.73 11.78
C ARG A 49 -5.39 11.13 10.36
N LYS A 50 -4.09 11.28 10.07
CA LYS A 50 -3.57 11.62 8.75
C LYS A 50 -4.06 10.56 7.76
N SER A 51 -4.54 10.99 6.60
CA SER A 51 -4.80 10.05 5.51
C SER A 51 -3.45 9.43 5.11
N ASN A 52 -3.40 8.12 4.88
CA ASN A 52 -2.16 7.45 4.48
C ASN A 52 -1.64 7.96 3.11
N ALA A 53 -2.52 8.58 2.31
CA ALA A 53 -2.21 9.28 1.07
C ALA A 53 -1.35 10.56 1.25
N GLU A 54 -1.15 11.06 2.47
CA GLU A 54 -0.21 12.16 2.77
C GLU A 54 1.20 11.65 3.16
N GLY A 55 1.41 10.33 3.14
CA GLY A 55 2.67 9.65 3.43
C GLY A 55 3.49 9.32 2.18
N ASP A 56 4.70 8.77 2.39
CA ASP A 56 5.54 8.29 1.31
C ASP A 56 4.81 7.26 0.43
N TRP A 57 5.15 7.22 -0.86
CA TRP A 57 4.69 6.19 -1.78
C TRP A 57 5.30 4.83 -1.40
N VAL A 58 4.61 3.74 -1.70
CA VAL A 58 5.16 2.39 -1.53
C VAL A 58 5.43 1.76 -2.89
N ALA A 59 6.60 1.14 -3.04
CA ALA A 59 7.02 0.54 -4.31
C ALA A 59 7.68 -0.83 -4.09
N PHE A 60 7.53 -1.73 -5.05
CA PHE A 60 8.20 -3.03 -5.10
C PHE A 60 9.36 -3.01 -6.11
N ILE A 61 10.58 -3.31 -5.67
CA ILE A 61 11.77 -3.25 -6.53
C ILE A 61 11.84 -4.47 -7.45
N LEU A 62 11.84 -4.25 -8.76
CA LEU A 62 11.99 -5.32 -9.76
C LEU A 62 13.44 -5.52 -10.18
N GLU A 63 14.15 -4.42 -10.41
CA GLU A 63 15.49 -4.44 -10.95
C GLU A 63 16.29 -3.24 -10.48
N ILE A 64 17.57 -3.44 -10.20
CA ILE A 64 18.49 -2.36 -9.84
C ILE A 64 19.57 -2.29 -10.92
N ARG A 65 19.78 -1.10 -11.45
CA ARG A 65 20.82 -0.82 -12.46
C ARG A 65 21.61 0.42 -12.06
N ALA A 66 22.91 0.39 -12.30
CA ALA A 66 23.75 1.57 -12.14
C ALA A 66 24.53 1.90 -13.41
N ARG A 67 24.73 3.19 -13.64
CA ARG A 67 25.74 3.69 -14.58
C ARG A 67 27.08 3.83 -13.88
N ASP A 68 27.06 4.36 -12.66
CA ASP A 68 28.20 4.59 -11.77
C ASP A 68 27.69 4.67 -10.31
N ASN A 69 28.57 5.03 -9.37
CA ASN A 69 28.25 5.05 -7.93
C ASN A 69 27.25 6.14 -7.53
N GLN A 70 27.03 7.16 -8.34
CA GLN A 70 26.10 8.26 -8.07
C GLN A 70 24.78 8.11 -8.84
N HIS A 71 24.80 7.36 -9.94
CA HIS A 71 23.66 7.17 -10.82
C HIS A 71 23.15 5.73 -10.74
N VAL A 72 22.45 5.45 -9.64
CA VAL A 72 21.81 4.16 -9.36
C VAL A 72 20.30 4.32 -9.48
N PHE A 73 19.68 3.45 -10.27
CA PHE A 73 18.25 3.48 -10.57
C PHE A 73 17.60 2.14 -10.23
N ALA A 74 16.36 2.20 -9.75
CA ALA A 74 15.53 1.04 -9.54
C ALA A 74 14.32 1.10 -10.47
N ARG A 75 14.03 -0.01 -11.16
CA ARG A 75 12.75 -0.22 -11.82
C ARG A 75 11.80 -0.84 -10.80
N VAL A 76 10.61 -0.27 -10.67
CA VAL A 76 9.66 -0.61 -9.61
C VAL A 76 8.26 -0.87 -10.14
N TYR A 77 7.44 -1.57 -9.37
CA TYR A 77 5.99 -1.46 -9.43
C TYR A 77 5.50 -0.56 -8.30
N TRP A 78 4.55 0.33 -8.61
CA TRP A 78 3.89 1.14 -7.59
C TRP A 78 2.81 0.34 -6.85
N MET A 79 2.72 0.56 -5.55
CA MET A 79 1.62 0.10 -4.71
C MET A 79 0.75 1.32 -4.40
N TYR A 80 -0.52 1.26 -4.75
CA TYR A 80 -1.46 2.36 -4.54
C TYR A 80 -2.08 2.26 -3.15
N TRP A 81 -2.24 3.41 -2.49
CA TRP A 81 -3.20 3.49 -1.40
C TRP A 81 -4.62 3.38 -1.97
N ALA A 82 -5.55 2.81 -1.20
CA ALA A 82 -6.94 2.67 -1.64
C ALA A 82 -7.56 4.04 -2.01
N GLU A 83 -7.19 5.11 -1.30
CA GLU A 83 -7.60 6.49 -1.59
C GLU A 83 -7.16 7.00 -2.96
N GLU A 84 -6.04 6.49 -3.48
CA GLU A 84 -5.41 6.94 -4.72
C GLU A 84 -5.83 6.11 -5.94
N LEU A 85 -6.78 5.18 -5.76
CA LEU A 85 -7.35 4.43 -6.87
C LEU A 85 -7.92 5.38 -7.92
N PRO A 86 -7.45 5.31 -9.18
CA PRO A 86 -7.90 6.20 -10.25
C PRO A 86 -9.41 6.18 -10.44
N GLU A 87 -9.99 7.33 -10.81
CA GLU A 87 -11.39 7.38 -11.23
C GLU A 87 -11.62 6.48 -12.45
N GLY A 88 -12.73 5.74 -12.44
CA GLY A 88 -13.06 4.80 -13.51
C GLY A 88 -12.39 3.43 -13.34
N THR A 89 -11.73 3.17 -12.22
CA THR A 89 -11.27 1.83 -11.83
C THR A 89 -12.47 0.88 -11.76
N MET A 90 -12.37 -0.29 -12.37
CA MET A 90 -13.44 -1.28 -12.43
C MET A 90 -13.22 -2.41 -11.41
N ASP A 91 -14.26 -2.73 -10.63
CA ASP A 91 -14.33 -3.97 -9.83
C ASP A 91 -15.52 -4.80 -10.32
N GLY A 92 -15.23 -5.83 -11.13
CA GLY A 92 -16.23 -6.52 -11.92
C GLY A 92 -16.94 -5.55 -12.87
N ASP A 93 -18.26 -5.41 -12.72
CA ASP A 93 -19.09 -4.53 -13.57
C ASP A 93 -19.30 -3.13 -12.96
N ARG A 94 -18.68 -2.83 -11.81
CA ARG A 94 -18.84 -1.55 -11.11
C ARG A 94 -17.68 -0.62 -11.44
N TYR A 95 -17.99 0.62 -11.80
CA TYR A 95 -17.03 1.70 -11.90
C TYR A 95 -16.86 2.39 -10.55
N LEU A 96 -15.62 2.49 -10.11
CA LEU A 96 -15.19 2.94 -8.80
C LEU A 96 -14.10 4.01 -8.94
N GLY A 97 -13.79 4.63 -7.81
CA GLY A 97 -12.68 5.55 -7.63
C GLY A 97 -12.42 5.70 -6.14
N GLY A 98 -11.16 5.83 -5.75
CA GLY A 98 -10.76 5.88 -4.36
C GLY A 98 -11.17 4.67 -3.51
N ARG A 99 -11.09 4.86 -2.19
CA ARG A 99 -11.25 3.79 -1.20
C ARG A 99 -12.67 3.23 -1.21
N GLN A 100 -12.77 1.90 -1.22
CA GLN A 100 -14.03 1.16 -1.09
C GLN A 100 -14.31 0.78 0.36
N SER A 101 -15.57 0.51 0.69
CA SER A 101 -15.99 0.16 2.05
C SER A 101 -15.34 -1.09 2.63
N HIS A 102 -14.89 -2.00 1.76
CA HIS A 102 -14.21 -3.24 2.14
C HIS A 102 -12.68 -3.07 2.26
N HIS A 103 -12.11 -1.94 1.87
CA HIS A 103 -10.67 -1.73 1.97
C HIS A 103 -10.27 -1.42 3.41
N GLY A 104 -9.29 -2.15 3.94
CA GLY A 104 -8.72 -1.92 5.27
C GLY A 104 -7.77 -0.72 5.30
N GLN A 105 -7.56 -0.11 6.47
CA GLN A 105 -6.81 1.12 6.64
C GLN A 105 -5.34 1.00 6.20
N SER A 106 -4.74 -0.18 6.41
CA SER A 106 -3.37 -0.52 6.01
C SER A 106 -3.29 -1.26 4.67
N GLU A 107 -4.40 -1.32 3.92
CA GLU A 107 -4.47 -2.00 2.63
C GLU A 107 -3.85 -1.15 1.51
N LEU A 108 -2.92 -1.76 0.80
CA LEU A 108 -2.37 -1.31 -0.47
C LEU A 108 -2.97 -2.14 -1.61
N ILE A 109 -2.99 -1.54 -2.79
CA ILE A 109 -3.38 -2.17 -4.04
C ILE A 109 -2.13 -2.37 -4.88
N ALA A 110 -1.77 -3.63 -5.14
CA ALA A 110 -0.66 -3.92 -6.06
C ALA A 110 -0.99 -3.39 -7.45
N SER A 111 0.00 -3.03 -8.27
CA SER A 111 -0.27 -2.64 -9.64
C SER A 111 0.81 -3.10 -10.60
N ASN A 112 0.47 -3.16 -11.89
CA ASN A 112 1.45 -3.29 -12.97
C ASN A 112 2.01 -1.92 -13.43
N HIS A 113 1.74 -0.83 -12.69
CA HIS A 113 2.30 0.48 -12.98
C HIS A 113 3.80 0.46 -12.73
N MET A 114 4.56 0.40 -13.82
CA MET A 114 6.00 0.31 -13.79
C MET A 114 6.64 1.68 -14.00
N ASP A 115 7.67 1.98 -13.21
CA ASP A 115 8.45 3.20 -13.38
C ASP A 115 9.94 2.98 -13.04
N ILE A 116 10.79 3.96 -13.36
CA ILE A 116 12.20 3.98 -13.00
C ILE A 116 12.45 5.17 -12.06
N ILE A 117 12.85 4.86 -10.83
CA ILE A 117 13.21 5.87 -9.82
C ILE A 117 14.72 5.95 -9.63
N ASN A 118 15.21 7.11 -9.22
CA ASN A 118 16.55 7.23 -8.64
C ASN A 118 16.51 6.67 -7.22
N VAL A 119 17.43 5.77 -6.85
CA VAL A 119 17.39 5.16 -5.52
C VAL A 119 17.53 6.18 -4.38
N THR A 120 18.03 7.38 -4.64
CA THR A 120 18.10 8.46 -3.64
C THR A 120 16.73 8.97 -3.19
N SER A 121 15.64 8.67 -3.92
CA SER A 121 14.27 9.01 -3.47
C SER A 121 13.70 7.98 -2.50
N VAL A 122 14.37 6.85 -2.26
CA VAL A 122 13.95 5.86 -1.27
C VAL A 122 14.19 6.40 0.14
N THR A 123 13.16 6.38 0.99
CA THR A 123 13.20 6.94 2.34
C THR A 123 13.46 5.87 3.39
N SER A 124 12.81 4.72 3.28
CA SER A 124 12.93 3.60 4.22
C SER A 124 12.49 2.26 3.63
N PRO A 125 12.83 1.13 4.27
CA PRO A 125 12.19 -0.14 3.97
C PRO A 125 10.69 -0.10 4.30
N ALA A 126 9.88 -0.83 3.54
CA ALA A 126 8.45 -1.02 3.83
C ALA A 126 8.18 -2.50 4.14
N ASP A 127 7.46 -2.77 5.23
CA ASP A 127 6.99 -4.12 5.57
C ASP A 127 5.58 -4.30 4.99
N VAL A 128 5.51 -5.02 3.86
CA VAL A 128 4.27 -5.25 3.13
C VAL A 128 4.09 -6.75 2.91
N LYS A 129 2.96 -7.28 3.38
CA LYS A 129 2.61 -8.71 3.23
C LYS A 129 1.54 -8.90 2.15
N GLN A 130 1.63 -10.00 1.40
CA GLN A 130 0.50 -10.44 0.59
C GLN A 130 -0.46 -11.21 1.50
N TRP A 131 -1.69 -10.73 1.63
CA TRP A 131 -2.72 -11.43 2.40
C TRP A 131 -3.40 -12.48 1.54
N ASN A 132 -3.39 -13.72 2.04
CA ASN A 132 -4.21 -14.80 1.52
C ASN A 132 -5.49 -14.91 2.35
N GLU A 133 -6.64 -14.54 1.79
CA GLU A 133 -7.94 -14.53 2.47
C GLU A 133 -8.44 -15.91 2.96
N LYS A 134 -7.70 -16.99 2.65
CA LYS A 134 -7.97 -18.36 3.16
C LYS A 134 -7.18 -18.69 4.42
N ASP A 135 -6.20 -17.86 4.77
CA ASP A 135 -5.27 -18.08 5.86
C ASP A 135 -5.41 -16.89 6.82
N ASP A 136 -5.89 -17.17 8.03
CA ASP A 136 -6.17 -16.16 9.06
C ASP A 136 -4.90 -15.75 9.85
N GLU A 137 -3.71 -16.13 9.39
CA GLU A 137 -2.46 -15.75 10.05
C GLU A 137 -2.21 -14.22 10.01
N ASP A 138 -2.04 -13.67 11.22
CA ASP A 138 -1.71 -12.31 11.66
C ASP A 138 -1.22 -11.31 10.59
N ILE A 139 -2.18 -10.55 10.05
CA ILE A 139 -1.95 -9.25 9.37
C ILE A 139 -1.85 -8.11 10.40
N GLN A 140 -2.08 -8.41 11.69
CA GLN A 140 -2.10 -7.39 12.73
C GLN A 140 -0.76 -6.65 12.72
N GLU A 141 -0.83 -5.34 12.42
CA GLU A 141 0.23 -4.32 12.48
C GLU A 141 1.02 -3.97 11.20
N ALA A 142 1.00 -4.76 10.12
CA ALA A 142 1.77 -4.47 8.89
C ALA A 142 0.93 -3.87 7.74
N LEU A 143 1.59 -3.26 6.74
CA LEU A 143 0.93 -2.97 5.45
C LEU A 143 0.67 -4.30 4.73
N TYR A 144 -0.40 -4.35 3.96
CA TYR A 144 -0.72 -5.56 3.22
C TYR A 144 -1.41 -5.27 1.89
N TRP A 145 -1.42 -6.26 1.00
CA TRP A 145 -2.22 -6.22 -0.22
C TRP A 145 -2.82 -7.59 -0.49
N ARG A 146 -4.02 -7.60 -1.07
CA ARG A 146 -4.70 -8.82 -1.59
C ARG A 146 -5.31 -8.61 -2.98
N GLN A 147 -5.40 -7.35 -3.40
CA GLN A 147 -5.98 -6.94 -4.66
C GLN A 147 -4.92 -6.26 -5.53
N ALA A 148 -5.04 -6.43 -6.84
CA ALA A 148 -4.15 -5.82 -7.81
C ALA A 148 -4.95 -5.01 -8.86
N LEU A 149 -4.44 -3.85 -9.24
CA LEU A 149 -4.92 -3.00 -10.33
C LEU A 149 -4.10 -3.28 -11.60
N ASP A 150 -4.79 -3.64 -12.67
CA ASP A 150 -4.23 -3.58 -14.02
C ASP A 150 -4.44 -2.18 -14.59
N CYS A 151 -3.39 -1.38 -14.66
CA CYS A 151 -3.43 -0.01 -15.14
C CYS A 151 -3.69 0.10 -16.65
N GLN A 152 -3.58 -0.99 -17.42
CA GLN A 152 -3.91 -0.97 -18.84
C GLN A 152 -5.42 -1.07 -19.06
N THR A 153 -6.10 -1.89 -18.26
CA THR A 153 -7.55 -2.12 -18.35
C THR A 153 -8.34 -1.32 -17.32
N ASN A 154 -7.65 -0.69 -16.37
CA ASN A 154 -8.19 -0.11 -15.14
C ASN A 154 -9.06 -1.09 -14.35
N GLN A 155 -8.71 -2.38 -14.35
CA GLN A 155 -9.50 -3.41 -13.66
C GLN A 155 -8.80 -3.90 -12.40
N LEU A 156 -9.55 -4.00 -11.32
CA LEU A 156 -9.11 -4.66 -10.09
C LEU A 156 -9.31 -6.17 -10.19
N SER A 157 -8.35 -6.92 -9.65
CA SER A 157 -8.49 -8.35 -9.45
C SER A 157 -9.63 -8.66 -8.48
N SER A 158 -10.27 -9.80 -8.65
CA SER A 158 -11.35 -10.21 -7.75
C SER A 158 -10.80 -10.59 -6.37
N VAL A 159 -11.54 -10.24 -5.33
CA VAL A 159 -11.32 -10.63 -3.93
C VAL A 159 -12.40 -11.59 -3.46
N MET A 160 -12.12 -12.36 -2.40
CA MET A 160 -13.06 -13.31 -1.82
C MET A 160 -14.29 -12.57 -1.28
N ARG A 161 -15.46 -13.11 -1.60
CA ARG A 161 -16.75 -12.58 -1.16
C ARG A 161 -17.29 -13.47 -0.07
N PHE A 162 -17.74 -12.84 1.00
CA PHE A 162 -18.31 -13.50 2.18
C PHE A 162 -19.78 -13.11 2.32
N CYS A 163 -20.48 -13.81 3.22
CA CYS A 163 -21.87 -13.59 3.57
C CYS A 163 -22.84 -13.77 2.38
N THR A 164 -24.13 -13.83 2.70
CA THR A 164 -25.22 -13.75 1.72
C THR A 164 -25.22 -12.43 0.95
N SER A 165 -24.62 -11.37 1.52
CA SER A 165 -24.45 -10.05 0.88
C SER A 165 -23.47 -10.07 -0.31
N ARG A 166 -22.66 -11.13 -0.45
CA ARG A 166 -21.62 -11.30 -1.48
C ARG A 166 -20.69 -10.08 -1.61
N GLN A 167 -20.41 -9.45 -0.46
CA GLN A 167 -19.45 -8.36 -0.36
C GLN A 167 -18.11 -8.88 0.17
N PRO A 168 -16.99 -8.28 -0.25
CA PRO A 168 -15.70 -8.59 0.36
C PRO A 168 -15.68 -8.19 1.84
N ALA A 169 -14.83 -8.85 2.62
CA ALA A 169 -14.61 -8.49 4.02
C ALA A 169 -13.65 -7.31 4.13
N ASN A 170 -13.87 -6.46 5.13
CA ASN A 170 -12.90 -5.45 5.54
C ASN A 170 -12.03 -6.05 6.64
N SER A 171 -10.70 -6.04 6.51
CA SER A 171 -9.77 -6.59 7.51
C SER A 171 -9.92 -5.95 8.89
N ASP A 172 -10.39 -4.70 8.93
CA ASP A 172 -10.50 -3.93 10.16
C ASP A 172 -11.82 -4.21 10.89
N LYS A 173 -12.68 -5.06 10.31
CA LYS A 173 -13.97 -5.46 10.86
C LYS A 173 -14.00 -6.94 11.15
N THR A 174 -14.61 -7.29 12.27
CA THR A 174 -14.81 -8.69 12.66
C THR A 174 -15.82 -9.35 11.73
N LEU A 175 -15.48 -10.55 11.25
CA LEU A 175 -16.46 -11.46 10.65
C LEU A 175 -16.96 -12.42 11.73
N ILE A 176 -18.26 -12.69 11.73
CA ILE A 176 -18.91 -13.60 12.67
C ILE A 176 -19.21 -14.91 11.93
N GLY A 177 -18.73 -16.03 12.45
CA GLY A 177 -19.04 -17.34 11.89
C GLY A 177 -20.52 -17.69 12.10
N CYS A 178 -21.20 -18.17 11.06
CA CYS A 178 -22.57 -18.64 11.20
C CYS A 178 -22.64 -19.86 12.14
N LEU A 179 -23.43 -19.75 13.21
CA LEU A 179 -23.61 -20.84 14.19
C LEU A 179 -24.47 -22.00 13.65
N ASN A 180 -25.10 -21.83 12.48
CA ASN A 180 -25.81 -22.91 11.81
C ASN A 180 -24.79 -23.85 11.17
N GLY A 181 -24.74 -25.10 11.65
CA GLY A 181 -23.74 -26.11 11.24
C GLY A 181 -23.76 -26.46 9.75
N GLU A 182 -24.83 -26.12 9.03
CA GLU A 182 -24.92 -26.30 7.57
C GLU A 182 -24.47 -25.07 6.76
N CYS A 183 -24.37 -23.90 7.39
CA CYS A 183 -24.14 -22.65 6.68
C CYS A 183 -22.65 -22.39 6.44
N ALA A 184 -21.77 -22.70 7.40
CA ALA A 184 -20.30 -22.56 7.31
C ALA A 184 -19.79 -21.23 6.68
N GLU A 185 -20.63 -20.20 6.64
CA GLU A 185 -20.36 -18.90 6.04
C GLU A 185 -19.92 -17.91 7.13
N TRP A 186 -19.04 -17.00 6.73
CA TRP A 186 -18.66 -15.83 7.53
C TRP A 186 -19.60 -14.66 7.20
N LEU A 187 -20.15 -14.05 8.25
CA LEU A 187 -21.11 -12.95 8.18
C LEU A 187 -20.45 -11.65 8.62
N HIS A 188 -20.87 -10.52 8.05
CA HIS A 188 -20.44 -9.19 8.51
C HIS A 188 -21.13 -8.87 9.84
N GLU A 189 -20.38 -8.29 10.79
CA GLU A 189 -20.95 -7.70 12.01
C GLU A 189 -21.71 -6.41 11.65
N ASP A 190 -23.01 -6.36 11.93
CA ASP A 190 -23.92 -5.22 11.66
C ASP A 190 -23.68 -4.02 12.59
#